data_AF-A0A7J7LSU5-F1
#
_entry.id   AF-A0A7J7LSU5-F1
#
_cell.length_a   1.000
_cell.length_b   1.000
_cell.length_c   1.000
_cell.angle_alpha   90.00
_cell.angle_beta   90.00
_cell.angle_gamma   90.00
#
_symmetry.space_group_name_H-M   'P 1'
#
loop_
_entity.id
_entity.type
_entity.pdbx_description
1 polymer ?
#
loop_
_entity_poly.entity_id
_entity_poly.type
_entity_poly.pdbx_seq_one_letter_code
_entity_poly.pdbx_strand_id
1 'polypeptide(L)'
;IFVGLQEAYEKFKHVLLALIYGKDDQASPVANENLLFVEAIASMMRAQDVDPKNLEVLLALGVSHTNELEQAVALKYLYGWLQNHPKYGTIAHLERSNSLYYADAARLFNEAAQISADDADVHIVLGVLYNLSREYDKAIGSFQTALKLKPQDNSLWNKLGTTQANSIQSTEAISAYQQAVILNNCNLELFLLTTGLLFILSSFSLIHMFF
;
A
#
# COMPACT_ATOMS: atom_id res chain seq x y z
N ILE A 1 0.92 34.66 7.07
CA ILE A 1 1.61 33.51 6.42
C ILE A 1 1.00 32.18 6.87
N PHE A 2 0.91 31.88 8.17
CA PHE A 2 0.29 30.63 8.68
C PHE A 2 -1.20 30.44 8.31
N VAL A 3 -2.01 31.50 8.32
CA VAL A 3 -3.45 31.42 8.00
C VAL A 3 -3.71 31.06 6.53
N GLY A 4 -2.86 31.54 5.61
CA GLY A 4 -2.99 31.25 4.18
C GLY A 4 -2.60 29.82 3.80
N LEU A 5 -1.69 29.19 4.56
CA LEU A 5 -1.28 27.80 4.36
C LEU A 5 -2.35 26.80 4.82
N GLN A 6 -3.01 27.08 5.95
CA GLN A 6 -4.13 26.26 6.44
C GLN A 6 -5.32 26.32 5.47
N GLU A 7 -5.62 27.51 4.96
CA GLU A 7 -6.73 27.72 4.02
C GLU A 7 -6.44 27.09 2.64
N ALA A 8 -5.18 27.11 2.20
CA ALA A 8 -4.75 26.41 0.99
C ALA A 8 -4.83 24.89 1.15
N TYR A 9 -4.46 24.35 2.33
CA TYR A 9 -4.56 22.92 2.64
C TYR A 9 -6.01 22.43 2.63
N GLU A 10 -6.94 23.17 3.25
CA GLU A 10 -8.36 22.76 3.28
C GLU A 10 -9.03 22.87 1.91
N LYS A 11 -8.66 23.88 1.09
CA LYS A 11 -9.14 23.99 -0.30
C LYS A 11 -8.60 22.85 -1.17
N PHE A 12 -7.32 22.51 -1.00
CA PHE A 12 -6.71 21.39 -1.72
C PHE A 12 -7.35 20.05 -1.34
N LYS A 13 -7.58 19.82 -0.04
CA LYS A 13 -8.25 18.63 0.49
C LYS A 13 -9.66 18.46 -0.07
N HIS A 14 -10.45 19.53 -0.13
CA HIS A 14 -11.81 19.49 -0.71
C HIS A 14 -11.82 19.21 -2.21
N VAL A 15 -10.90 19.78 -2.98
CA VAL A 15 -10.76 19.50 -4.42
C VAL A 15 -10.33 18.05 -4.64
N LEU A 16 -9.38 17.55 -3.84
CA LEU A 16 -8.94 16.16 -3.90
C LEU A 16 -10.11 15.19 -3.62
N LEU A 17 -10.90 15.46 -2.57
CA LEU A 17 -12.08 14.67 -2.21
C LEU A 17 -13.17 14.69 -3.29
N ALA A 18 -13.40 15.84 -3.93
CA ALA A 18 -14.40 15.96 -5.00
C ALA A 18 -13.96 15.25 -6.30
N LEU A 19 -12.65 15.19 -6.57
CA LEU A 19 -12.10 14.53 -7.75
C LEU A 19 -12.01 13.01 -7.61
N ILE A 20 -11.83 12.50 -6.38
CA ILE A 20 -11.75 11.05 -6.14
C ILE A 20 -13.14 10.40 -6.16
N TYR A 21 -14.19 11.06 -5.65
CA TYR A 21 -15.44 10.37 -5.32
C TYR A 21 -16.68 10.77 -6.13
N GLY A 22 -16.63 11.85 -6.92
CA GLY A 22 -17.80 12.32 -7.67
C GLY A 22 -18.91 12.86 -6.75
N LYS A 23 -19.72 13.79 -7.27
CA LYS A 23 -20.91 14.27 -6.57
C LYS A 23 -21.97 13.15 -6.63
N ASP A 24 -22.08 12.27 -5.64
CA ASP A 24 -23.36 11.71 -5.21
C ASP A 24 -23.23 10.87 -3.91
N ASP A 25 -24.18 11.15 -3.00
CA ASP A 25 -24.71 10.36 -1.88
C ASP A 25 -23.95 10.12 -0.55
N GLN A 26 -24.29 11.00 0.42
CA GLN A 26 -24.82 10.76 1.79
C GLN A 26 -24.15 9.80 2.79
N ALA A 27 -23.09 9.07 2.45
CA ALA A 27 -22.24 8.40 3.45
C ALA A 27 -20.98 9.24 3.70
N SER A 28 -20.53 9.36 4.96
CA SER A 28 -19.23 9.98 5.21
C SER A 28 -18.15 9.18 4.47
N PRO A 29 -17.13 9.82 3.85
CA PRO A 29 -16.11 9.12 3.08
C PRO A 29 -15.45 7.96 3.85
N VAL A 30 -15.29 8.16 5.15
CA VAL A 30 -14.73 7.17 6.09
C VAL A 30 -15.65 5.95 6.26
N ALA A 31 -16.97 6.14 6.24
CA ALA A 31 -17.92 5.04 6.38
C ALA A 31 -17.96 4.13 5.15
N ASN A 32 -17.74 4.68 3.95
CA ASN A 32 -17.74 3.93 2.70
C ASN A 32 -16.43 3.15 2.48
N GLU A 33 -15.28 3.76 2.81
CA GLU A 33 -13.97 3.09 2.77
C GLU A 33 -13.90 1.90 3.75
N ASN A 34 -14.41 2.10 4.97
CA ASN A 34 -14.48 1.02 5.96
C ASN A 34 -15.38 -0.14 5.50
N LEU A 35 -16.50 0.16 4.82
CA LEU A 35 -17.40 -0.87 4.30
C LEU A 35 -16.73 -1.70 3.20
N LEU A 36 -16.10 -1.03 2.23
CA LEU A 36 -15.38 -1.69 1.13
C LEU A 36 -14.22 -2.56 1.66
N PHE A 37 -13.53 -2.11 2.70
CA PHE A 37 -12.47 -2.87 3.33
C PHE A 37 -12.98 -4.14 4.02
N VAL A 38 -14.09 -4.06 4.76
CA VAL A 38 -14.73 -5.21 5.40
C VAL A 38 -15.21 -6.23 4.36
N GLU A 39 -15.77 -5.78 3.25
CA GLU A 39 -16.18 -6.65 2.13
C GLU A 39 -14.99 -7.33 1.44
N ALA A 40 -13.87 -6.62 1.32
CA ALA A 40 -12.63 -7.16 0.77
C ALA A 40 -12.06 -8.27 1.67
N ILE A 41 -11.97 -8.04 2.99
CA ILE A 41 -11.53 -9.06 3.96
C ILE A 41 -12.46 -10.27 3.92
N ALA A 42 -13.77 -10.07 3.94
CA ALA A 42 -14.74 -11.17 3.87
C ALA A 42 -14.58 -12.00 2.58
N SER A 43 -14.27 -11.35 1.46
CA SER A 43 -14.02 -12.02 0.19
C SER A 43 -12.72 -12.82 0.22
N MET A 44 -11.65 -12.27 0.81
CA MET A 44 -10.38 -12.98 1.01
C MET A 44 -10.55 -14.18 1.95
N MET A 45 -11.34 -14.07 3.02
CA MET A 45 -11.64 -15.18 3.92
C MET A 45 -12.38 -16.32 3.21
N ARG A 46 -13.37 -16.00 2.37
CA ARG A 46 -14.04 -17.03 1.54
C ARG A 46 -13.07 -17.70 0.56
N ALA A 47 -12.14 -16.94 -0.02
CA ALA A 47 -11.11 -17.50 -0.89
C ALA A 47 -10.18 -18.45 -0.10
N GLN A 48 -9.85 -18.09 1.15
CA GLN A 48 -9.07 -18.95 2.03
C GLN A 48 -9.79 -20.26 2.38
N ASP A 49 -11.11 -20.25 2.56
CA ASP A 49 -11.87 -21.47 2.83
C ASP A 49 -11.78 -22.47 1.65
N VAL A 50 -11.62 -21.96 0.42
CA VAL A 50 -11.44 -22.79 -0.78
C VAL A 50 -10.00 -23.29 -0.92
N ASP A 51 -9.02 -22.40 -0.75
CA ASP A 51 -7.60 -22.76 -0.75
C ASP A 51 -6.87 -22.14 0.45
N PRO A 52 -6.73 -22.91 1.56
CA PRO A 52 -6.09 -22.42 2.77
C PRO A 52 -4.61 -22.10 2.63
N LYS A 53 -3.97 -22.52 1.53
CA LYS A 53 -2.53 -22.36 1.28
C LYS A 53 -2.23 -21.32 0.21
N ASN A 54 -3.26 -20.67 -0.34
CA ASN A 54 -3.09 -19.64 -1.34
C ASN A 54 -2.23 -18.49 -0.79
N LEU A 55 -1.02 -18.36 -1.32
CA LEU A 55 -0.02 -17.41 -0.83
C LEU A 55 -0.46 -15.97 -1.03
N GLU A 56 -1.15 -15.66 -2.12
CA GLU A 56 -1.66 -14.31 -2.37
C GLU A 56 -2.72 -13.91 -1.35
N VAL A 57 -3.66 -14.82 -1.04
CA VAL A 57 -4.70 -14.59 -0.04
C VAL A 57 -4.12 -14.50 1.37
N LEU A 58 -3.19 -15.40 1.74
CA LEU A 58 -2.52 -15.37 3.05
C LEU A 58 -1.73 -14.08 3.25
N LEU A 59 -1.02 -13.61 2.22
CA LEU A 59 -0.30 -12.35 2.27
C LEU A 59 -1.25 -11.17 2.39
N ALA A 60 -2.31 -11.13 1.58
CA ALA A 60 -3.29 -10.05 1.58
C ALA A 60 -4.04 -9.94 2.92
N LEU A 61 -4.48 -11.06 3.50
CA LEU A 61 -5.07 -11.10 4.84
C LEU A 61 -4.06 -10.66 5.90
N GLY A 62 -2.84 -11.22 5.85
CA GLY A 62 -1.77 -10.87 6.78
C GLY A 62 -1.46 -9.38 6.79
N VAL A 63 -1.34 -8.77 5.62
CA VAL A 63 -1.11 -7.32 5.49
C VAL A 63 -2.34 -6.50 5.88
N SER A 64 -3.55 -6.93 5.56
CA SER A 64 -4.79 -6.19 5.87
C SER A 64 -5.05 -6.07 7.37
N HIS A 65 -4.90 -7.17 8.13
CA HIS A 65 -5.11 -7.17 9.58
C HIS A 65 -4.07 -6.33 10.36
N THR A 66 -2.97 -5.90 9.73
CA THR A 66 -2.00 -5.00 10.39
C THR A 66 -2.49 -3.57 10.54
N ASN A 67 -3.44 -3.17 9.68
CA ASN A 67 -4.05 -1.85 9.76
C ASN A 67 -5.17 -1.76 10.83
N GLU A 68 -5.80 -2.88 11.18
CA GLU A 68 -6.95 -2.94 12.11
C GLU A 68 -6.57 -3.14 13.59
N LEU A 69 -5.28 -3.13 13.93
CA LEU A 69 -4.76 -3.48 15.27
C LEU A 69 -5.00 -4.96 15.66
N GLU A 70 -5.41 -5.83 14.73
CA GLU A 70 -5.53 -7.28 14.93
C GLU A 70 -4.20 -8.01 14.72
N GLN A 71 -3.22 -7.60 15.51
CA GLN A 71 -1.81 -7.94 15.35
C GLN A 71 -1.54 -9.46 15.36
N ALA A 72 -2.22 -10.19 16.25
CA ALA A 72 -2.09 -11.65 16.33
C ALA A 72 -2.62 -12.36 15.09
N VAL A 73 -3.70 -11.83 14.49
CA VAL A 73 -4.32 -12.37 13.28
C VAL A 73 -3.42 -12.14 12.07
N ALA A 74 -2.86 -10.93 11.95
CA ALA A 74 -1.86 -10.63 10.94
C ALA A 74 -0.66 -11.58 11.01
N LEU A 75 -0.07 -11.75 12.20
CA LEU A 75 1.08 -12.63 12.40
C LEU A 75 0.75 -14.10 12.06
N LYS A 76 -0.45 -14.58 12.38
CA LYS A 76 -0.93 -15.92 11.99
C LYS A 76 -0.90 -16.10 10.47
N TYR A 77 -1.44 -15.16 9.70
CA TYR A 77 -1.49 -15.29 8.24
C TYR A 77 -0.11 -15.12 7.58
N LEU A 78 0.71 -14.18 8.03
CA LEU A 78 2.08 -14.00 7.55
C LEU A 78 2.96 -15.23 7.85
N TYR A 79 2.75 -15.85 9.00
CA TYR A 79 3.42 -17.11 9.32
C TYR A 79 2.90 -18.27 8.48
N GLY A 80 1.57 -18.35 8.27
CA GLY A 80 0.96 -19.31 7.37
C GLY A 80 1.47 -19.19 5.93
N TRP A 81 1.71 -17.97 5.46
CA TRP A 81 2.36 -17.72 4.18
C TRP A 81 3.74 -18.35 4.13
N LEU A 82 4.58 -18.09 5.14
CA LEU A 82 5.94 -18.64 5.21
C LEU A 82 5.93 -20.18 5.23
N GLN A 83 5.05 -20.79 6.01
CA GLN A 83 4.90 -22.25 6.12
C GLN A 83 4.52 -22.92 4.80
N ASN A 84 3.65 -22.28 4.02
CA ASN A 84 3.17 -22.83 2.76
C ASN A 84 4.00 -22.37 1.56
N HIS A 85 4.95 -21.45 1.76
CA HIS A 85 5.79 -20.95 0.69
C HIS A 85 6.78 -22.03 0.24
N PRO A 86 6.83 -22.41 -1.05
CA PRO A 86 7.71 -23.47 -1.55
C PRO A 86 9.19 -23.25 -1.24
N LYS A 87 9.62 -21.98 -1.18
CA LYS A 87 11.01 -21.59 -0.93
C LYS A 87 11.37 -21.44 0.56
N TYR A 88 10.39 -21.15 1.41
CA TYR A 88 10.65 -20.73 2.80
C TYR A 88 9.98 -21.63 3.85
N GLY A 89 9.16 -22.60 3.45
CA GLY A 89 8.47 -23.49 4.39
C GLY A 89 9.41 -24.23 5.35
N THR A 90 10.65 -24.48 4.95
CA THR A 90 11.65 -25.16 5.79
C THR A 90 12.13 -24.34 6.99
N ILE A 91 12.07 -23.01 6.92
CA ILE A 91 12.46 -22.13 8.04
C ILE A 91 11.28 -21.83 8.98
N ALA A 92 10.05 -22.20 8.60
CA ALA A 92 8.85 -21.95 9.37
C ALA A 92 8.62 -23.05 10.45
N HIS A 93 9.35 -22.98 11.56
CA HIS A 93 9.33 -23.98 12.63
C HIS A 93 8.05 -23.99 13.48
N LEU A 94 7.29 -25.10 13.40
CA LEU A 94 5.95 -25.31 13.97
C LEU A 94 5.78 -24.97 15.47
N GLU A 95 6.81 -25.17 16.30
CA GLU A 95 6.71 -24.98 17.77
C GLU A 95 6.51 -23.52 18.21
N ARG A 96 6.83 -22.53 17.36
CA ARG A 96 6.71 -21.10 17.70
C ARG A 96 5.33 -20.48 17.44
N SER A 97 4.40 -21.24 16.85
CA SER A 97 3.08 -20.76 16.40
C SER A 97 2.18 -20.19 17.51
N ASN A 98 2.26 -20.72 18.74
CA ASN A 98 1.29 -20.36 19.79
C ASN A 98 1.58 -19.03 20.50
N SER A 99 2.78 -18.45 20.32
CA SER A 99 3.18 -17.17 20.92
C SER A 99 4.04 -16.35 19.95
N LEU A 100 3.65 -16.26 18.68
CA LEU A 100 4.47 -15.57 17.69
C LEU A 100 4.46 -14.05 17.95
N TYR A 101 5.64 -13.49 18.26
CA TYR A 101 5.85 -12.05 18.41
C TYR A 101 6.47 -11.44 17.14
N TYR A 102 6.41 -10.11 17.01
CA TYR A 102 7.04 -9.39 15.89
C TYR A 102 8.50 -9.72 15.67
N ALA A 103 9.27 -9.83 16.75
CA ALA A 103 10.69 -10.14 16.68
C ALA A 103 10.93 -11.53 16.07
N ASP A 104 10.08 -12.51 16.38
CA ASP A 104 10.18 -13.86 15.83
C ASP A 104 9.81 -13.88 14.35
N ALA A 105 8.71 -13.23 13.98
CA ALA A 105 8.30 -13.11 12.58
C ALA A 105 9.35 -12.35 11.76
N ALA A 106 9.83 -11.21 12.24
CA ALA A 106 10.84 -10.41 11.57
C ALA A 106 12.15 -11.21 11.40
N ARG A 107 12.57 -11.99 12.39
CA ARG A 107 13.75 -12.88 12.26
C ARG A 107 13.55 -13.90 11.13
N LEU A 108 12.41 -14.58 11.08
CA LEU A 108 12.12 -15.57 10.04
C LEU A 108 12.05 -14.94 8.64
N PHE A 109 11.43 -13.77 8.51
CA PHE A 109 11.39 -13.06 7.24
C PHE A 109 12.75 -12.49 6.83
N ASN A 110 13.64 -12.16 7.79
CA ASN A 110 15.03 -11.83 7.47
C ASN A 110 15.80 -13.05 6.96
N GLU A 111 15.57 -14.24 7.54
CA GLU A 111 16.12 -15.49 6.99
C GLU A 111 15.58 -15.73 5.57
N ALA A 112 14.29 -15.51 5.31
CA ALA A 112 13.73 -15.58 3.95
C ALA A 112 14.43 -14.61 2.99
N ALA A 113 14.69 -13.37 3.42
CA ALA A 113 15.40 -12.36 2.62
C ALA A 113 16.88 -12.74 2.36
N GLN A 114 17.51 -13.54 3.23
CA GLN A 114 18.83 -14.11 2.96
C GLN A 114 18.78 -15.23 1.91
N ILE A 115 17.68 -15.99 1.84
CA ILE A 115 17.47 -17.04 0.83
C ILE A 115 17.09 -16.43 -0.53
N SER A 116 16.32 -15.33 -0.54
CA SER A 116 16.02 -14.53 -1.76
C SER A 116 16.04 -13.04 -1.44
N ALA A 117 17.08 -12.34 -1.89
CA ALA A 117 17.15 -10.90 -1.73
C ALA A 117 16.20 -10.14 -2.69
N ASP A 118 15.72 -10.80 -3.74
CA ASP A 118 14.91 -10.28 -4.84
C ASP A 118 13.42 -10.68 -4.77
N ASP A 119 12.95 -11.15 -3.62
CA ASP A 119 11.54 -11.48 -3.40
C ASP A 119 10.80 -10.26 -2.82
N ALA A 120 9.96 -9.64 -3.65
CA ALA A 120 9.23 -8.45 -3.27
C ALA A 120 8.28 -8.71 -2.08
N ASP A 121 7.62 -9.87 -2.03
CA ASP A 121 6.63 -10.17 -1.00
C ASP A 121 7.30 -10.32 0.37
N VAL A 122 8.49 -10.92 0.43
CA VAL A 122 9.31 -10.95 1.64
C VAL A 122 9.62 -9.54 2.15
N HIS A 123 10.02 -8.63 1.27
CA HIS A 123 10.33 -7.24 1.64
C HIS A 123 9.09 -6.43 2.03
N ILE A 124 7.93 -6.71 1.43
CA ILE A 124 6.64 -6.14 1.85
C ILE A 124 6.33 -6.55 3.28
N VAL A 125 6.46 -7.84 3.60
CA VAL A 125 6.19 -8.34 4.95
C VAL A 125 7.18 -7.78 5.97
N LEU A 126 8.48 -7.73 5.65
CA LEU A 126 9.47 -7.08 6.52
C LEU A 126 9.12 -5.62 6.80
N GLY A 127 8.73 -4.87 5.76
CA GLY A 127 8.31 -3.48 5.91
C GLY A 127 7.13 -3.32 6.87
N VAL A 128 6.13 -4.19 6.74
CA VAL A 128 4.96 -4.24 7.62
C VAL A 128 5.33 -4.61 9.05
N LEU A 129 6.14 -5.65 9.25
CA LEU A 129 6.57 -6.10 10.58
C LEU A 129 7.39 -5.02 11.31
N TYR A 130 8.29 -4.34 10.60
CA TYR A 130 9.07 -3.24 11.16
C TYR A 130 8.22 -2.00 11.48
N ASN A 131 7.19 -1.71 10.69
CA ASN A 131 6.22 -0.68 11.03
C ASN A 131 5.51 -0.99 12.36
N LEU A 132 5.09 -2.24 12.55
CA LEU A 132 4.40 -2.66 13.77
C LEU A 132 5.32 -2.62 15.00
N SER A 133 6.61 -2.91 14.83
CA SER A 133 7.63 -2.75 15.89
C SER A 133 8.16 -1.32 16.03
N ARG A 134 7.66 -0.36 15.23
CA ARG A 134 8.10 1.05 15.17
C ARG A 134 9.57 1.25 14.75
N GLU A 135 10.16 0.25 14.10
CA GLU A 135 11.49 0.30 13.51
C GLU A 135 11.43 0.94 12.11
N TYR A 136 10.98 2.20 12.04
CA TYR A 136 10.57 2.83 10.78
C TYR A 136 11.69 2.91 9.73
N ASP A 137 12.95 3.11 10.11
CA ASP A 137 14.07 3.14 9.16
C ASP A 137 14.24 1.80 8.43
N LYS A 138 14.08 0.69 9.14
CA LYS A 138 14.10 -0.65 8.55
C LYS A 138 12.88 -0.90 7.67
N ALA A 139 11.72 -0.40 8.09
CA ALA A 139 10.50 -0.47 7.29
C ALA A 139 10.65 0.28 5.96
N ILE A 140 11.20 1.50 5.98
CA ILE A 140 11.52 2.30 4.80
C ILE A 140 12.44 1.53 3.85
N GLY A 141 13.56 0.99 4.36
CA GLY A 141 14.50 0.23 3.54
C GLY A 141 13.87 -1.02 2.89
N SER A 142 12.97 -1.70 3.61
CA SER A 142 12.26 -2.87 3.10
C SER A 142 11.27 -2.49 2.01
N PHE A 143 10.43 -1.46 2.23
CA PHE A 143 9.48 -0.99 1.22
C PHE A 143 10.17 -0.41 -0.02
N GLN A 144 11.30 0.29 0.15
CA GLN A 144 12.11 0.74 -0.99
C GLN A 144 12.66 -0.44 -1.80
N THR A 145 13.06 -1.53 -1.15
CA THR A 145 13.51 -2.74 -1.85
C THR A 145 12.36 -3.41 -2.59
N ALA A 146 11.19 -3.53 -1.97
CA ALA A 146 9.98 -4.02 -2.63
C ALA A 146 9.60 -3.14 -3.85
N LEU A 147 9.67 -1.82 -3.72
CA LEU A 147 9.40 -0.87 -4.81
C LEU A 147 10.40 -0.95 -5.96
N LYS A 148 11.66 -1.30 -5.72
CA LYS A 148 12.62 -1.58 -6.80
C LYS A 148 12.18 -2.77 -7.66
N LEU A 149 11.50 -3.74 -7.05
CA LEU A 149 11.01 -4.95 -7.70
C LEU A 149 9.61 -4.77 -8.30
N LYS A 150 8.76 -3.95 -7.66
CA LYS A 150 7.38 -3.64 -8.06
C LYS A 150 7.15 -2.11 -8.10
N PRO A 151 7.74 -1.38 -9.06
CA PRO A 151 7.74 0.08 -9.06
C PRO A 151 6.37 0.73 -9.31
N GLN A 152 5.45 -0.01 -9.94
CA GLN A 152 4.11 0.44 -10.30
C GLN A 152 3.05 0.09 -9.25
N ASP A 153 3.44 -0.51 -8.12
CA ASP A 153 2.50 -0.88 -7.06
C ASP A 153 2.18 0.33 -6.19
N ASN A 154 1.02 0.94 -6.45
CA ASN A 154 0.55 2.11 -5.72
C ASN A 154 0.39 1.84 -4.20
N SER A 155 0.10 0.59 -3.81
CA SER A 155 -0.10 0.23 -2.41
C SER A 155 1.22 0.29 -1.64
N LEU A 156 2.35 -0.01 -2.29
CA LEU A 156 3.68 0.10 -1.70
C LEU A 156 4.12 1.54 -1.53
N TRP A 157 3.79 2.40 -2.49
CA TRP A 157 4.01 3.85 -2.35
C TRP A 157 3.21 4.43 -1.19
N ASN A 158 1.95 3.99 -1.01
CA ASN A 158 1.14 4.39 0.14
C ASN A 158 1.72 3.92 1.48
N LYS A 159 2.20 2.66 1.54
CA LYS A 159 2.87 2.11 2.72
C LYS A 159 4.15 2.86 3.06
N LEU A 160 4.98 3.17 2.07
CA LEU A 160 6.19 3.98 2.24
C LEU A 160 5.85 5.37 2.79
N GLY A 161 4.86 6.05 2.21
CA GLY A 161 4.40 7.36 2.68
C GLY A 161 3.90 7.32 4.12
N THR A 162 3.15 6.27 4.49
CA THR A 162 2.66 6.06 5.87
C THR A 162 3.82 5.85 6.84
N THR A 163 4.80 5.03 6.49
CA THR A 163 6.00 4.83 7.31
C THR A 163 6.79 6.12 7.50
N GLN A 164 7.02 6.88 6.42
CA GLN A 164 7.78 8.13 6.48
C GLN A 164 7.06 9.20 7.30
N ALA A 165 5.73 9.27 7.21
CA ALA A 165 4.93 10.16 8.07
C ALA A 165 5.08 9.77 9.55
N ASN A 166 5.02 8.46 9.87
CA ASN A 166 5.20 7.95 11.22
C ASN A 166 6.63 8.15 11.76
N SER A 167 7.64 8.23 10.87
CA SER A 167 9.04 8.52 11.22
C SER A 167 9.39 10.01 11.22
N ILE A 168 8.41 10.92 11.15
CA ILE A 168 8.60 12.38 11.14
C ILE A 168 9.30 12.90 9.85
N GLN A 169 9.38 12.08 8.79
CA GLN A 169 9.91 12.45 7.47
C GLN A 169 8.78 12.97 6.56
N SER A 170 8.15 14.08 6.95
CA SER A 170 6.92 14.57 6.34
C SER A 170 7.06 14.98 4.87
N THR A 171 8.23 15.44 4.45
CA THR A 171 8.51 15.87 3.06
C THR A 171 8.58 14.69 2.10
N GLU A 172 9.27 13.63 2.50
CA GLU A 172 9.42 12.39 1.76
C GLU A 172 8.07 11.65 1.68
N ALA A 173 7.31 11.66 2.78
CA ALA A 173 5.97 11.08 2.82
C ALA A 173 5.04 11.69 1.76
N ILE A 174 5.05 13.02 1.60
CA ILE A 174 4.24 13.70 0.57
C ILE A 174 4.63 13.19 -0.83
N SER A 175 5.91 13.05 -1.10
CA SER A 175 6.40 12.57 -2.41
C SER A 175 5.95 11.12 -2.68
N ALA A 176 6.02 10.25 -1.67
CA ALA A 176 5.55 8.87 -1.77
C ALA A 176 4.03 8.80 -1.99
N TYR A 177 3.24 9.60 -1.27
CA TYR A 177 1.79 9.67 -1.48
C TYR A 177 1.41 10.21 -2.86
N GLN A 178 2.14 11.19 -3.38
CA GLN A 178 1.93 11.68 -4.74
C GLN A 178 2.12 10.57 -5.76
N GLN A 179 3.17 9.75 -5.63
CA GLN A 179 3.35 8.58 -6.51
C GLN A 179 2.21 7.57 -6.37
N ALA A 180 1.76 7.28 -5.15
CA ALA A 180 0.62 6.39 -4.93
C ALA A 180 -0.65 6.89 -5.65
N VAL A 181 -0.96 8.19 -5.53
CA VAL A 181 -2.12 8.81 -6.19
C VAL A 181 -1.98 8.79 -7.71
N ILE A 182 -0.81 9.16 -8.24
CA ILE A 182 -0.56 9.12 -9.69
C ILE A 182 -0.80 7.71 -10.22
N LEU A 183 -0.24 6.69 -9.57
CA LEU A 183 -0.36 5.30 -10.01
C LEU A 183 -1.76 4.72 -9.81
N ASN A 184 -2.48 5.14 -8.77
CA ASN A 184 -3.87 4.74 -8.55
C ASN A 184 -4.82 5.42 -9.55
N ASN A 185 -4.59 6.70 -9.84
CA ASN A 185 -5.39 7.50 -10.75
C ASN A 185 -4.83 7.49 -12.19
N CYS A 186 -3.84 6.64 -12.48
CA CYS A 186 -3.10 6.63 -13.75
C CYS A 186 -3.94 6.20 -14.96
N ASN A 187 -5.18 5.74 -14.76
CA ASN A 187 -6.14 5.59 -15.86
C ASN A 187 -6.96 6.85 -16.13
N LEU A 188 -7.15 7.76 -15.16
CA LEU A 188 -7.91 9.00 -15.35
C LEU A 188 -7.01 10.21 -15.67
N GLU A 189 -5.89 10.40 -14.96
CA GLU A 189 -4.99 11.53 -15.22
C GLU A 189 -4.23 11.36 -16.54
N LEU A 190 -3.79 10.15 -16.89
CA LEU A 190 -3.18 9.88 -18.19
C LEU A 190 -4.19 10.10 -19.33
N PHE A 191 -5.48 9.79 -19.13
CA PHE A 191 -6.56 10.07 -20.09
C PHE A 191 -6.84 11.58 -20.21
N LEU A 192 -6.90 12.32 -19.10
CA LEU A 192 -7.12 13.78 -19.11
C LEU A 192 -5.93 14.57 -19.65
N LEU A 193 -4.70 14.15 -19.36
CA LEU A 193 -3.48 14.75 -19.90
C LEU A 193 -3.31 14.44 -21.38
N THR A 194 -3.59 13.22 -21.83
CA THR A 194 -3.48 12.88 -23.26
C THR A 194 -4.59 13.52 -24.09
N THR A 195 -5.85 13.53 -23.65
CA THR A 195 -6.95 14.22 -24.34
C THR A 195 -6.79 15.74 -24.30
N GLY A 196 -6.36 16.30 -23.17
CA GLY A 196 -6.08 17.74 -23.02
C GLY A 196 -4.93 18.21 -23.93
N LEU A 197 -3.83 17.46 -23.98
CA LEU A 197 -2.69 17.78 -24.85
C LEU A 197 -3.06 17.63 -26.34
N LEU A 198 -3.86 16.62 -26.71
CA LEU A 198 -4.34 16.44 -28.09
C LEU A 198 -5.30 17.57 -28.52
N PHE A 199 -6.16 18.04 -27.60
CA PHE A 199 -7.05 19.17 -27.84
C PHE A 199 -6.26 20.47 -28.03
N ILE A 200 -5.26 20.73 -27.19
CA ILE A 200 -4.37 21.90 -27.31
C ILE A 200 -3.58 21.87 -28.64
N LEU A 201 -3.04 20.72 -29.03
CA LEU A 201 -2.28 20.60 -30.28
C LEU A 201 -3.15 20.73 -31.54
N SER A 202 -4.38 20.18 -31.52
CA SER A 202 -5.33 20.34 -32.64
C SER A 202 -5.80 21.79 -32.80
N SER A 203 -6.01 22.51 -31.69
CA SER A 203 -6.41 23.92 -31.70
C SER A 203 -5.27 24.88 -32.06
N PHE A 204 -4.02 24.55 -31.77
CA PHE A 204 -2.85 25.31 -32.26
C PHE A 204 -2.62 25.16 -33.77
N SER A 205 -2.91 23.99 -34.36
CA SER A 205 -2.73 23.78 -35.81
C SER A 205 -3.70 24.59 -36.68
N LEU A 206 -4.89 24.89 -36.17
CA LEU A 206 -5.90 25.70 -36.85
C LEU A 206 -5.58 27.21 -36.82
N ILE A 207 -4.84 27.68 -35.82
CA ILE A 207 -4.51 29.11 -35.65
C ILE A 207 -3.40 29.55 -36.62
N HIS A 208 -2.53 28.64 -37.07
CA HIS A 208 -1.48 28.93 -38.06
C HIS A 208 -1.90 28.77 -39.52
N MET A 209 -3.13 28.36 -39.79
CA MET A 209 -3.65 28.27 -41.17
C MET A 209 -4.50 29.49 -41.57
N PHE A 210 -4.73 30.44 -40.66
CA PHE A 210 -5.57 31.62 -40.87
C PHE A 210 -4.89 32.97 -40.58
N PHE A 211 -3.57 32.99 -40.33
CA PHE A 211 -2.77 34.21 -40.21
C PHE A 211 -1.52 34.14 -41.08
#